data_AF-E9SYY7-F1
#
_entry.id   AF-E9SYY7-F1
#
_cell.length_a   1.000
_cell.length_b   1.000
_cell.length_c   1.000
_cell.angle_alpha   90.00
_cell.angle_beta   90.00
_cell.angle_gamma   90.00
#
_symmetry.space_group_name_H-M   'P 1'
#
loop_
_entity.id
_entity.type
_entity.pdbx_description
1 polymer ?
#
loop_
_entity_poly.entity_id
_entity_poly.type
_entity_poly.pdbx_seq_one_letter_code
_entity_poly.pdbx_strand_id
1 'polypeptide(L)' 'MTTRGTGSRNEADRVTLNAIAASLDAMIGSGASSKAAGVSGADLRRDFGLVHKFLTAYDIGQPGLVDADEFDRLVAQYT' A
#
# COMPACT_ATOMS: atom_id res chain seq x y z
N MET A 1 12.86 -19.45 -21.65
CA MET A 1 13.36 -18.14 -21.20
C MET A 1 12.69 -17.83 -19.87
N THR A 2 13.49 -17.60 -18.82
CA THR A 2 13.13 -17.67 -17.40
C THR A 2 12.26 -16.51 -16.91
N THR A 3 11.03 -16.79 -16.49
CA THR A 3 10.10 -15.89 -15.79
C THR A 3 10.52 -15.60 -14.32
N ARG A 4 11.81 -15.58 -14.03
CA ARG A 4 12.35 -15.51 -12.66
C ARG A 4 12.42 -14.09 -12.07
N GLY A 5 12.09 -13.06 -12.85
CA GLY A 5 12.17 -11.66 -12.41
C GLY A 5 10.87 -11.09 -11.82
N THR A 6 9.71 -11.53 -12.32
CA THR A 6 8.41 -10.92 -11.94
C THR A 6 7.95 -11.35 -10.55
N GLY A 7 8.22 -12.61 -10.16
CA GLY A 7 7.85 -13.12 -8.83
C GLY A 7 8.55 -12.39 -7.69
N SER A 8 9.85 -12.11 -7.83
CA SER A 8 10.63 -11.42 -6.79
C SER A 8 10.23 -9.96 -6.61
N ARG A 9 9.85 -9.28 -7.69
CA ARG A 9 9.39 -7.89 -7.63
C ARG A 9 8.01 -7.80 -6.99
N ASN A 10 7.08 -8.67 -7.40
CA ASN A 10 5.76 -8.74 -6.78
C ASN A 10 5.84 -9.03 -5.28
N GLU A 11 6.75 -9.92 -4.86
CA GLU A 11 6.94 -10.22 -3.44
C GLU A 11 7.48 -9.00 -2.67
N ALA A 12 8.44 -8.27 -3.23
CA ALA A 12 8.95 -7.04 -2.63
C ALA A 12 7.84 -5.97 -2.50
N ASP A 13 7.05 -5.77 -3.56
CA ASP A 13 5.93 -4.82 -3.55
C ASP A 13 4.87 -5.21 -2.51
N ARG A 14 4.59 -6.51 -2.36
CA ARG A 14 3.69 -7.04 -1.31
C ARG A 14 4.23 -6.75 0.09
N VAL A 15 5.53 -6.92 0.31
CA VAL A 15 6.16 -6.60 1.61
C VAL A 15 6.02 -5.11 1.91
N THR A 16 6.29 -4.24 0.94
CA THR A 16 6.14 -2.79 1.07
C THR A 16 4.69 -2.41 1.40
N LEU A 17 3.71 -2.96 0.68
CA LEU A 17 2.29 -2.70 0.94
C LEU A 17 1.83 -3.17 2.32
N ASN A 18 2.34 -4.30 2.81
CA ASN A 18 2.05 -4.75 4.17
C ASN A 18 2.62 -3.79 5.23
N ALA A 19 3.83 -3.24 5.01
CA ALA A 19 4.39 -2.24 5.90
C ALA A 19 3.55 -0.96 5.93
N ILE A 20 3.12 -0.47 4.75
CA ILE A 20 2.24 0.70 4.63
C ILE A 20 0.88 0.44 5.30
N ALA A 21 0.30 -0.75 5.13
CA ALA A 21 -0.95 -1.13 5.78
C ALA A 21 -0.84 -1.07 7.31
N ALA A 22 0.26 -1.57 7.88
CA ALA A 22 0.51 -1.51 9.31
C ALA A 22 0.66 -0.06 9.82
N SER A 23 1.37 0.79 9.08
CA SER A 23 1.49 2.22 9.38
C SER A 23 0.12 2.91 9.37
N LEU A 24 -0.69 2.66 8.33
CA LEU A 24 -2.03 3.19 8.18
C LEU A 24 -2.97 2.73 9.30
N ASP A 25 -2.95 1.44 9.65
CA ASP A 25 -3.76 0.90 10.75
C ASP A 25 -3.38 1.56 12.09
N ALA A 26 -2.08 1.72 12.36
CA ALA A 26 -1.61 2.43 13.55
C ALA A 26 -2.08 3.90 13.56
N MET A 27 -2.05 4.59 12.41
CA MET A 27 -2.52 5.98 12.31
C MET A 27 -4.03 6.12 12.47
N ILE A 28 -4.80 5.18 11.91
CA ILE A 28 -6.26 5.12 12.03
C ILE A 28 -6.67 4.79 13.46
N GLY A 29 -6.06 3.77 14.07
CA GLY A 29 -6.34 3.31 15.42
C GLY A 29 -5.90 4.28 16.51
N SER A 30 -4.80 5.02 16.28
CA SER A 30 -4.31 6.04 17.21
C SER A 30 -5.22 7.27 17.27
N GLY A 31 -5.93 7.60 16.19
CA GLY A 31 -6.79 8.81 16.09
C GLY A 31 -6.06 10.15 16.22
N ALA A 32 -4.84 10.16 16.77
CA ALA A 32 -4.00 11.33 17.02
C ALA A 32 -3.09 11.69 15.84
N SER A 33 -2.76 10.72 14.98
CA SER A 33 -1.73 10.88 13.95
C SER A 33 -2.21 11.59 12.67
N SER A 34 -3.50 11.51 12.34
CA SER A 34 -4.10 12.22 11.19
C SER A 34 -3.94 13.74 11.32
N LYS A 35 -4.06 14.26 12.55
CA LYS A 35 -3.92 15.70 12.82
C LYS A 35 -2.47 16.18 12.76
N ALA A 36 -1.49 15.33 13.07
CA ALA A 36 -0.07 15.68 13.09
C ALA A 36 0.58 15.62 11.69
N ALA A 37 0.12 14.72 10.83
CA ALA A 37 0.63 14.56 9.46
C ALA A 37 -0.08 15.45 8.41
N GLY A 38 -1.12 16.19 8.81
CA GLY A 38 -1.95 16.97 7.88
C GLY A 38 -2.81 16.12 6.94
N VAL A 39 -2.96 14.82 7.23
CA VAL A 39 -3.73 13.86 6.43
C VAL A 39 -5.11 13.67 7.07
N SER A 40 -6.18 13.94 6.32
CA SER A 40 -7.52 13.79 6.87
C SER A 40 -7.83 12.32 7.15
N GLY A 41 -8.66 12.02 8.16
CA GLY A 41 -9.09 10.64 8.44
C GLY A 41 -9.80 9.97 7.24
N ALA A 42 -10.40 10.76 6.35
CA ALA A 42 -10.96 10.28 5.08
C ALA A 42 -9.86 9.80 4.11
N ASP A 43 -8.76 10.54 4.02
CA ASP A 43 -7.62 10.20 3.17
C ASP A 43 -6.92 8.93 3.68
N LEU A 44 -6.73 8.81 5.00
CA LEU A 44 -6.18 7.60 5.61
C LEU A 44 -7.02 6.36 5.30
N ARG A 45 -8.35 6.45 5.43
CA ARG A 45 -9.26 5.33 5.11
C ARG A 45 -9.25 5.00 3.62
N ARG A 46 -9.17 6.01 2.75
CA ARG A 46 -9.05 5.83 1.30
C ARG A 46 -7.75 5.09 0.97
N ASP A 47 -6.62 5.57 1.47
CA ASP A 47 -5.30 5.00 1.22
C ASP A 47 -5.21 3.57 1.80
N PHE A 48 -5.81 3.31 2.97
CA PHE A 48 -5.91 1.96 3.53
C PHE A 48 -6.68 1.00 2.63
N GLY A 49 -7.84 1.42 2.12
CA GLY A 49 -8.59 0.62 1.14
C GLY A 49 -7.81 0.36 -0.15
N LEU A 50 -7.01 1.34 -0.59
CA LEU A 50 -6.18 1.24 -1.78
C LEU A 50 -5.06 0.20 -1.61
N VAL A 51 -4.36 0.24 -0.49
CA VAL A 51 -3.31 -0.73 -0.14
C VAL A 51 -3.87 -2.16 -0.11
N HIS A 52 -5.03 -2.36 0.50
CA HIS A 52 -5.71 -3.66 0.50
C HIS A 52 -6.10 -4.14 -0.89
N LYS A 53 -6.56 -3.23 -1.77
CA LYS A 53 -6.85 -3.54 -3.17
C LYS A 53 -5.60 -4.00 -3.91
N PHE A 54 -4.47 -3.32 -3.72
CA PHE A 54 -3.20 -3.70 -4.35
C PHE A 54 -2.67 -5.04 -3.81
N LEU A 55 -2.73 -5.26 -2.50
CA LEU A 55 -2.39 -6.56 -1.90
C LEU A 55 -3.24 -7.68 -2.50
N THR A 56 -4.54 -7.45 -2.67
CA THR A 56 -5.46 -8.40 -3.30
C THR A 56 -5.08 -8.65 -4.76
N ALA A 57 -4.73 -7.60 -5.52
CA ALA A 57 -4.27 -7.74 -6.90
C ALA A 57 -3.02 -8.61 -7.01
N TYR A 58 -2.06 -8.46 -6.11
CA TYR A 58 -0.90 -9.35 -6.04
C TYR A 58 -1.26 -10.78 -5.60
N ASP A 59 -2.21 -10.94 -4.68
CA ASP A 59 -2.66 -12.25 -4.17
C ASP A 59 -3.34 -13.10 -5.24
N ILE A 60 -4.20 -12.47 -6.05
CA ILE A 60 -4.88 -13.14 -7.18
C ILE A 60 -3.99 -13.25 -8.43
N GLY A 61 -2.71 -12.87 -8.34
CA GLY A 61 -1.75 -12.94 -9.45
C GLY A 61 -2.03 -11.95 -10.59
N GLN A 62 -2.72 -10.85 -10.31
CA GLN A 62 -3.08 -9.78 -11.25
C GLN A 62 -2.35 -8.46 -10.89
N PRO A 63 -1.01 -8.42 -10.89
CA PRO A 63 -0.27 -7.19 -10.55
C PRO A 63 -0.55 -6.04 -11.52
N GLY A 64 -1.07 -6.30 -12.72
CA GLY A 64 -1.48 -5.27 -13.69
C GLY A 64 -2.70 -4.45 -13.27
N LEU A 65 -3.40 -4.82 -12.19
CA LEU A 65 -4.48 -4.02 -11.60
C LEU A 65 -3.96 -2.98 -10.59
N VAL A 66 -2.67 -3.02 -10.25
CA VAL A 66 -2.01 -2.04 -9.40
C VAL A 66 -1.71 -0.82 -10.24
N ASP A 67 -2.20 0.34 -9.79
CA ASP A 67 -1.86 1.61 -10.38
C ASP A 67 -0.47 2.01 -9.84
N ALA A 68 0.51 2.12 -10.74
CA ALA A 68 1.89 2.39 -10.38
C ALA A 68 2.07 3.80 -9.78
N ASP A 69 1.35 4.80 -10.29
CA ASP A 69 1.41 6.17 -9.79
C ASP A 69 0.81 6.26 -8.38
N GLU A 70 -0.32 5.59 -8.13
CA GLU A 70 -0.87 5.53 -6.78
C GLU A 70 -0.01 4.68 -5.84
N PHE A 71 0.62 3.60 -6.31
CA PHE A 71 1.55 2.81 -5.51
C PHE A 71 2.75 3.65 -5.08
N ASP A 72 3.42 4.35 -6.02
CA ASP A 72 4.56 5.22 -5.72
C ASP A 72 4.15 6.36 -4.78
N ARG A 73 2.94 6.93 -4.94
CA ARG A 73 2.39 7.91 -3.99
C ARG A 73 2.29 7.33 -2.58
N LEU A 74 1.76 6.11 -2.42
CA LEU A 74 1.61 5.46 -1.12
C LEU A 74 2.97 5.18 -0.47
N VAL A 75 3.94 4.71 -1.26
CA VAL A 75 5.32 4.49 -0.78
C VAL A 75 5.93 5.81 -0.32
N ALA A 76 5.86 6.88 -1.13
CA ALA A 76 6.41 8.17 -0.75
C ALA A 76 5.75 8.80 0.50
N GLN A 77 4.49 8.45 0.78
CA GLN A 77 3.72 9.04 1.87
C GLN A 77 3.86 8.28 3.21
N TYR A 78 4.14 6.98 3.17
CA TYR A 78 4.04 6.09 4.34
C TYR A 78 5.30 5.25 4.63
N THR A 79 6.36 5.41 3.84
CA THR A 79 7.69 4.82 4.06
C THR A 79 8.75 5.90 4.14
#